data_AF-A0A231VQL8-F1
#
_entry.id   AF-A0A231VQL8-F1
#
_cell.length_a   1.000
_cell.length_b   1.000
_cell.length_c   1.000
_cell.angle_alpha   90.00
_cell.angle_beta   90.00
_cell.angle_gamma   90.00
#
_symmetry.space_group_name_H-M   'P 1'
#
loop_
_entity.id
_entity.type
_entity.pdbx_description
1 polymer ?
#
loop_
_entity_poly.entity_id
_entity_poly.type
_entity_poly.pdbx_seq_one_letter_code
_entity_poly.pdbx_strand_id
1 'polypeptide(L)'
;MTYRYGYYDLDGKPTLQEYILLEAKVHQTIVAPMDGVVSLDGDDVILTNGKGENESRLTLYSIHNGRAIEGTRVLTGDIIGETPDDTGLKVSYQKYKNKKEKLVYVNPQFYFPKVIQLQTTILPAIGQFGGDEFERAKHIYEFLKSQGASPQAIAAILGNWSVESSINPKRAEGDYLSPPVGATDSSWDDESWLAIGGPAIYSGAYPNILHRGLGLGQWTDTADGSTRHTALLNYARTQNKKWYDLDLQLDFMLHGDSPY
;
A
#
# COMPACT_ATOMS: atom_id res chain seq x y z
N MET A 1 17.92 8.65 14.13
CA MET A 1 16.67 8.06 13.59
C MET A 1 16.09 9.06 12.60
N THR A 2 15.89 8.69 11.33
CA THR A 2 15.39 9.60 10.29
C THR A 2 13.88 9.78 10.38
N TYR A 3 13.42 10.99 10.70
CA TYR A 3 11.99 11.33 10.72
C TYR A 3 11.49 11.79 9.36
N ARG A 4 10.24 11.46 9.03
CA ARG A 4 9.46 12.01 7.92
C ARG A 4 8.45 13.00 8.48
N TYR A 5 7.86 13.80 7.58
CA TYR A 5 6.70 14.59 7.94
C TYR A 5 5.53 13.64 8.20
N GLY A 6 4.87 13.76 9.35
CA GLY A 6 3.73 12.92 9.71
C GLY A 6 3.63 12.61 11.20
N TYR A 7 2.66 11.79 11.57
CA TYR A 7 2.45 11.39 12.96
C TYR A 7 3.36 10.22 13.35
N TYR A 8 3.96 10.35 14.53
CA TYR A 8 4.76 9.31 15.18
C TYR A 8 4.21 9.06 16.58
N ASP A 9 4.25 7.81 17.03
CA ASP A 9 4.06 7.49 18.44
C ASP A 9 5.37 7.77 19.18
N LEU A 10 5.39 8.87 19.94
CA LEU A 10 6.52 9.26 20.78
C LEU A 10 6.02 9.27 22.22
N ASP A 11 6.64 8.44 23.06
CA ASP A 11 6.28 8.29 24.48
C ASP A 11 4.79 7.95 24.70
N GLY A 12 4.20 7.13 23.81
CA GLY A 12 2.81 6.71 23.89
C GLY A 12 1.80 7.77 23.42
N LYS A 13 2.26 8.83 22.73
CA LYS A 13 1.41 9.92 22.26
C LYS A 13 1.61 10.18 20.76
N PRO A 14 0.50 10.30 19.99
CA PRO A 14 0.59 10.69 18.58
C PRO A 14 1.09 12.13 18.48
N THR A 15 2.30 12.27 17.97
CA THR A 15 2.99 13.56 17.83
C THR A 15 3.24 13.82 16.35
N LEU A 16 2.73 14.94 15.85
CA LEU A 16 2.99 15.39 14.48
C LEU A 16 4.41 15.95 14.37
N GLN A 17 5.21 15.35 13.50
CA GLN A 17 6.49 15.90 13.06
C GLN A 17 6.24 16.76 11.81
N GLU A 18 6.44 18.07 11.93
CA GLU A 18 6.23 19.04 10.86
C GLU A 18 7.47 19.27 9.98
N TYR A 19 8.43 18.34 10.04
CA TYR A 19 9.71 18.39 9.36
C TYR A 19 10.10 17.01 8.82
N ILE A 20 11.15 16.98 8.01
CA ILE A 20 11.87 15.77 7.63
C ILE A 20 13.31 15.84 8.16
N LEU A 21 13.91 14.69 8.41
CA LEU A 21 15.33 14.57 8.71
C LEU A 21 16.00 13.83 7.54
N LEU A 22 16.82 14.56 6.80
CA LEU A 22 17.63 14.03 5.71
C LEU A 22 18.89 13.39 6.29
N GLU A 23 19.28 12.22 5.77
CA GLU A 23 20.60 11.67 6.08
C GLU A 23 21.68 12.57 5.47
N ALA A 24 22.67 12.93 6.27
CA ALA A 24 23.80 13.74 5.87
C ALA A 24 25.04 13.37 6.69
N LYS A 25 26.22 13.54 6.09
CA LYS A 25 27.51 13.34 6.76
C LYS A 25 27.94 14.63 7.45
N VAL A 26 28.88 14.55 8.39
CA VAL A 26 29.56 15.72 8.96
C VAL A 26 30.22 16.57 7.86
N HIS A 27 30.11 17.91 7.97
CA HIS A 27 30.60 18.89 6.98
C HIS A 27 30.09 18.66 5.54
N GLN A 28 28.93 18.05 5.37
CA GLN A 28 28.33 17.90 4.05
C GLN A 28 27.81 19.27 3.58
N THR A 29 28.29 19.72 2.42
CA THR A 29 27.87 21.00 1.82
C THR A 29 26.37 21.02 1.58
N ILE A 30 25.73 22.11 2.01
CA ILE A 30 24.31 22.39 1.81
C ILE A 30 24.19 23.50 0.78
N VAL A 31 23.40 23.24 -0.26
CA VAL A 31 23.03 24.22 -1.28
C VAL A 31 21.57 24.61 -1.14
N ALA A 32 21.22 25.82 -1.56
CA ALA A 32 19.85 26.32 -1.59
C ALA A 32 19.00 25.43 -2.52
N PRO A 33 17.95 24.75 -2.02
CA PRO A 33 17.10 23.90 -2.85
C PRO A 33 16.02 24.71 -3.59
N MET A 34 15.93 26.00 -3.31
CA MET A 34 15.02 26.94 -3.96
C MET A 34 15.62 28.35 -3.90
N ASP A 35 15.23 29.19 -4.85
CA ASP A 35 15.47 30.63 -4.78
C ASP A 35 14.79 31.21 -3.53
N GLY A 36 15.39 32.22 -2.90
CA GLY A 36 14.77 32.90 -1.78
C GLY A 36 15.61 34.02 -1.19
N VAL A 37 15.00 34.78 -0.28
CA VAL A 37 15.69 35.72 0.60
C VAL A 37 16.02 35.00 1.91
N VAL A 38 17.26 35.14 2.34
CA VAL A 38 17.80 34.54 3.57
C VAL A 38 17.30 35.32 4.79
N SER A 39 16.86 34.59 5.80
CA SER A 39 16.77 35.07 7.18
C SER A 39 17.40 34.05 8.13
N LEU A 40 18.00 34.51 9.22
CA LEU A 40 18.77 33.74 10.17
C LEU A 40 18.10 33.79 11.54
N ASP A 41 17.98 32.63 12.18
CA ASP A 41 17.50 32.50 13.55
C ASP A 41 18.45 31.59 14.33
N GLY A 42 19.43 32.18 15.01
CA GLY A 42 20.56 31.45 15.55
C GLY A 42 21.34 30.74 14.43
N ASP A 43 21.44 29.41 14.53
CA ASP A 43 22.10 28.56 13.53
C ASP A 43 21.13 28.06 12.44
N ASP A 44 19.86 28.46 12.47
CA ASP A 44 18.88 28.11 11.45
C ASP A 44 18.95 29.06 10.26
N VAL A 45 18.85 28.51 9.06
CA VAL A 45 18.75 29.28 7.81
C VAL A 45 17.34 29.13 7.24
N ILE A 46 16.68 30.27 7.04
CA ILE A 46 15.31 30.37 6.55
C ILE A 46 15.36 31.00 5.15
N LEU A 47 14.84 30.29 4.15
CA LEU A 47 14.68 30.81 2.79
C LEU A 47 13.21 31.14 2.55
N THR A 48 12.91 32.41 2.28
CA THR A 48 11.55 32.85 1.91
C THR A 48 11.49 33.23 0.44
N ASN A 49 10.50 32.70 -0.28
CA ASN A 49 10.24 33.05 -1.67
C ASN A 49 8.77 33.39 -1.89
N GLY A 50 8.50 34.27 -2.86
CA GLY A 50 7.16 34.81 -3.10
C GLY A 50 6.73 35.83 -2.05
N LYS A 51 5.49 36.31 -2.19
CA LYS A 51 4.83 37.23 -1.26
C LYS A 51 3.33 36.92 -1.22
N GLY A 52 2.68 37.21 -0.09
CA GLY A 52 1.24 37.05 0.05
C GLY A 52 0.82 35.59 -0.16
N GLU A 53 -0.09 35.36 -1.11
CA GLU A 53 -0.66 34.02 -1.36
C GLU A 53 0.31 33.04 -2.04
N ASN A 54 1.43 33.55 -2.57
CA ASN A 54 2.50 32.74 -3.18
C ASN A 54 3.71 32.58 -2.26
N GLU A 55 3.62 33.01 -1.00
CA GLU A 55 4.73 32.90 -0.05
C GLU A 55 4.99 31.43 0.32
N SER A 56 6.27 31.06 0.31
CA SER A 56 6.77 29.78 0.79
C SER A 56 8.04 30.00 1.60
N ARG A 57 8.21 29.17 2.64
CA ARG A 57 9.32 29.28 3.56
C ARG A 57 9.92 27.91 3.81
N LEU A 58 11.22 27.79 3.61
CA LEU A 58 11.99 26.60 3.94
C LEU A 58 12.91 26.93 5.11
N THR A 59 12.91 26.10 6.15
CA THR A 59 13.84 26.24 7.27
C THR A 59 14.78 25.04 7.32
N LEU A 60 16.07 25.33 7.33
CA LEU A 60 17.17 24.40 7.52
C LEU A 60 17.70 24.61 8.94
N TYR A 61 17.55 23.61 9.79
CA TYR A 61 17.83 23.78 11.22
C TYR A 61 19.28 23.44 11.57
N SER A 62 19.87 24.24 12.44
CA SER A 62 21.15 23.99 13.12
C SER A 62 22.29 23.65 12.15
N ILE A 63 22.48 24.48 11.12
CA ILE A 63 23.57 24.27 10.15
C ILE A 63 24.77 25.16 10.50
N HIS A 64 25.98 24.72 10.18
CA HIS A 64 27.14 25.61 10.23
C HIS A 64 27.03 26.63 9.09
N ASN A 65 26.49 27.79 9.43
CA ASN A 65 26.37 28.88 8.48
C ASN A 65 27.71 29.62 8.33
N GLY A 66 28.44 29.32 7.26
CA GLY A 66 29.63 30.08 6.88
C GLY A 66 29.41 31.10 5.76
N ARG A 67 28.23 31.16 5.13
CA ARG A 67 28.04 31.87 3.84
C ARG A 67 26.68 32.53 3.62
N ALA A 68 25.61 32.11 4.29
CA ALA A 68 24.30 32.73 4.15
C ALA A 68 24.27 34.06 4.94
N ILE A 69 23.90 35.14 4.25
CA ILE A 69 23.89 36.51 4.81
C ILE A 69 22.44 36.98 4.94
N GLU A 70 22.05 37.46 6.12
CA GLU A 70 20.72 38.02 6.39
C GLU A 70 20.27 39.01 5.31
N GLY A 71 19.03 38.85 4.83
CA GLY A 71 18.41 39.75 3.86
C GLY A 71 18.92 39.62 2.43
N THR A 72 19.91 38.77 2.15
CA THR A 72 20.42 38.56 0.79
C THR A 72 19.57 37.55 0.03
N ARG A 73 19.56 37.68 -1.30
CA ARG A 73 18.90 36.72 -2.19
C ARG A 73 19.90 35.63 -2.58
N VAL A 74 19.46 34.39 -2.49
CA VAL A 74 20.16 33.20 -3.02
C VAL A 74 19.35 32.58 -4.15
N LEU A 75 20.05 31.93 -5.08
CA LEU A 75 19.49 31.14 -6.15
C LEU A 75 19.63 29.64 -5.86
N THR A 76 18.77 28.85 -6.46
CA THR A 76 18.84 27.39 -6.39
C THR A 76 20.24 26.91 -6.79
N GLY A 77 20.90 26.14 -5.91
CA GLY A 77 22.26 25.65 -6.10
C GLY A 77 23.37 26.47 -5.41
N ASP A 78 23.08 27.67 -4.92
CA ASP A 78 24.05 28.46 -4.16
C ASP A 78 24.41 27.77 -2.84
N ILE A 79 25.69 27.80 -2.44
CA ILE A 79 26.13 27.22 -1.17
C ILE A 79 25.68 28.11 -0.01
N ILE A 80 24.95 27.53 0.94
CA ILE A 80 24.35 28.26 2.08
C ILE A 80 24.84 27.78 3.44
N GLY A 81 25.58 26.67 3.49
CA GLY A 81 26.19 26.18 4.73
C GLY A 81 26.68 24.75 4.61
N GLU A 82 26.91 24.13 5.76
CA GLU A 82 27.25 22.72 5.88
C GLU A 82 26.61 22.12 7.13
N THR A 83 26.44 20.80 7.14
CA THR A 83 25.95 20.08 8.33
C THR A 83 27.01 20.05 9.44
N PRO A 84 26.62 20.22 10.71
CA PRO A 84 27.56 20.26 11.81
C PRO A 84 28.09 18.88 12.23
N ASP A 85 27.29 17.85 12.01
CA ASP A 85 27.56 16.49 12.44
C ASP A 85 26.86 15.48 11.50
N ASP A 86 26.85 14.21 11.91
CA ASP A 86 26.23 13.10 11.20
C ASP A 86 24.81 12.76 11.71
N THR A 87 24.19 13.64 12.50
CA THR A 87 22.82 13.43 13.00
C THR A 87 21.74 13.70 11.93
N GLY A 88 22.15 14.26 10.80
CA GLY A 88 21.31 14.56 9.65
C GLY A 88 20.89 16.02 9.55
N LEU A 89 20.25 16.38 8.44
CA LEU A 89 19.77 17.74 8.19
C LEU A 89 18.25 17.79 8.38
N LYS A 90 17.83 18.49 9.42
CA LYS A 90 16.40 18.73 9.69
C LYS A 90 15.90 19.85 8.78
N VAL A 91 14.77 19.62 8.12
CA VAL A 91 14.17 20.56 7.16
C VAL A 91 12.65 20.64 7.35
N SER A 92 12.12 21.85 7.47
CA SER A 92 10.67 22.11 7.42
C SER A 92 10.33 22.99 6.22
N TYR A 93 9.08 22.89 5.77
CA TYR A 93 8.59 23.69 4.65
C TYR A 93 7.18 24.19 4.96
N GLN A 94 6.94 25.47 4.70
CA GLN A 94 5.68 26.13 4.91
C GLN A 94 5.19 26.77 3.61
N LYS A 95 3.88 26.71 3.41
CA LYS A 95 3.21 27.38 2.27
C LYS A 95 2.00 28.15 2.73
N TYR A 96 1.59 29.11 1.91
CA TYR A 96 0.35 29.81 2.14
C TYR A 96 -0.85 28.87 2.17
N LYS A 97 -1.74 29.01 3.15
CA LYS A 97 -3.00 28.26 3.21
C LYS A 97 -4.21 29.16 2.95
N ASN A 98 -4.42 30.19 3.76
CA ASN A 98 -5.51 31.15 3.57
C ASN A 98 -5.31 32.42 4.42
N LYS A 99 -6.25 33.38 4.33
CA LYS A 99 -6.18 34.66 5.06
C LYS A 99 -6.19 34.52 6.60
N LYS A 100 -6.73 33.41 7.14
CA LYS A 100 -6.79 33.14 8.59
C LYS A 100 -5.51 32.46 9.07
N GLU A 101 -5.08 31.43 8.34
CA GLU A 101 -3.87 30.66 8.60
C GLU A 101 -2.87 30.96 7.47
N LYS A 102 -2.06 32.01 7.65
CA LYS A 102 -1.20 32.53 6.59
C LYS A 102 -0.25 31.46 6.08
N LEU A 103 0.62 30.91 6.92
CA LEU A 103 1.56 29.85 6.55
C LEU A 103 1.31 28.61 7.40
N VAL A 104 1.30 27.44 6.77
CA VAL A 104 1.20 26.14 7.45
C VAL A 104 2.34 25.23 7.01
N TYR A 105 2.78 24.36 7.91
CA TYR A 105 3.77 23.33 7.59
C TYR A 105 3.16 22.29 6.65
N VAL A 106 3.94 21.89 5.65
CA VAL A 106 3.60 20.87 4.65
C VAL A 106 4.77 19.91 4.50
N ASN A 107 4.52 18.71 3.99
CA ASN A 107 5.59 17.73 3.76
C ASN A 107 6.59 18.26 2.69
N PRO A 108 7.86 18.54 3.06
CA PRO A 108 8.86 19.06 2.12
C PRO A 108 9.15 18.09 0.96
N GLN A 109 8.96 16.78 1.15
CA GLN A 109 9.27 15.75 0.14
C GLN A 109 8.46 15.92 -1.15
N PHE A 110 7.26 16.50 -1.09
CA PHE A 110 6.45 16.75 -2.29
C PHE A 110 6.98 17.88 -3.17
N TYR A 111 7.92 18.67 -2.67
CA TYR A 111 8.40 19.89 -3.33
C TYR A 111 9.87 19.82 -3.74
N PHE A 112 10.57 18.74 -3.38
CA PHE A 112 11.95 18.55 -3.78
C PHE A 112 12.02 17.87 -5.16
N PRO A 113 12.93 18.30 -6.05
CA PRO A 113 13.02 17.78 -7.41
C PRO A 113 13.39 16.30 -7.47
N LYS A 114 14.09 15.79 -6.45
CA LYS A 114 14.48 14.39 -6.33
C LYS A 114 14.50 13.98 -4.86
N VAL A 115 13.76 12.94 -4.52
CA VAL A 115 13.72 12.35 -3.18
C VAL A 115 13.96 10.85 -3.29
N ILE A 116 14.94 10.35 -2.55
CA ILE A 116 15.15 8.91 -2.37
C ILE A 116 14.71 8.58 -0.95
N GLN A 117 13.73 7.69 -0.83
CA GLN A 117 13.28 7.20 0.46
C GLN A 117 14.11 5.97 0.84
N LEU A 118 14.95 6.12 1.87
CA LEU A 118 15.80 5.02 2.38
C LEU A 118 15.03 4.03 3.25
N GLN A 119 13.86 4.44 3.75
CA GLN A 119 12.97 3.60 4.53
C GLN A 119 11.77 3.20 3.68
N THR A 120 11.43 1.92 3.67
CA THR A 120 10.13 1.49 3.15
C THR A 120 9.11 1.63 4.26
N THR A 121 8.10 2.48 4.07
CA THR A 121 6.94 2.49 4.97
C THR A 121 6.07 1.29 4.58
N ILE A 122 6.22 0.19 5.30
CA ILE A 122 5.20 -0.86 5.33
C ILE A 122 4.21 -0.39 6.38
N LEU A 123 2.98 -0.08 5.98
CA LEU A 123 1.89 0.12 6.92
C LEU A 123 1.38 -1.27 7.31
N PRO A 124 1.67 -1.79 8.52
CA PRO A 124 1.14 -3.09 8.94
C PRO A 124 -0.37 -3.04 9.15
N ALA A 125 -0.95 -1.83 9.13
CA ALA A 125 -2.33 -1.53 9.48
C ALA A 125 -3.13 -0.86 8.34
N ILE A 126 -2.71 -0.97 7.07
CA ILE A 126 -3.72 -1.00 6.00
C ILE A 126 -4.32 -2.40 6.11
N GLY A 127 -5.38 -2.52 6.91
CA GLY A 127 -5.98 -3.79 7.32
C GLY A 127 -6.54 -4.62 6.18
N GLN A 128 -5.66 -5.32 5.46
CA GLN A 128 -6.04 -6.34 4.49
C GLN A 128 -5.23 -7.63 4.60
N PHE A 129 -4.03 -7.65 5.19
CA PHE A 129 -3.23 -8.87 5.24
C PHE A 129 -2.57 -9.04 6.62
N GLY A 130 -3.05 -10.00 7.40
CA GLY A 130 -2.43 -10.44 8.65
C GLY A 130 -2.41 -11.97 8.73
N GLY A 131 -1.40 -12.53 9.41
CA GLY A 131 -1.28 -13.97 9.63
C GLY A 131 -1.20 -14.78 8.32
N ASP A 132 -1.92 -15.90 8.26
CA ASP A 132 -1.86 -16.85 7.14
C ASP A 132 -2.27 -16.26 5.78
N GLU A 133 -3.08 -15.18 5.75
CA GLU A 133 -3.48 -14.53 4.51
C GLU A 133 -2.28 -13.87 3.81
N PHE A 134 -1.40 -13.22 4.58
CA PHE A 134 -0.19 -12.62 4.05
C PHE A 134 0.75 -13.67 3.46
N GLU A 135 0.95 -14.79 4.16
CA GLU A 135 1.82 -15.88 3.67
C GLU A 135 1.26 -16.51 2.39
N ARG A 136 -0.06 -16.69 2.29
CA ARG A 136 -0.69 -17.13 1.04
C ARG A 136 -0.54 -16.09 -0.08
N ALA A 137 -0.79 -14.82 0.19
CA ALA A 137 -0.63 -13.74 -0.79
C ALA A 137 0.81 -13.66 -1.32
N LYS A 138 1.80 -13.83 -0.44
CA LYS A 138 3.22 -13.88 -0.79
C LYS A 138 3.54 -15.09 -1.66
N HIS A 139 3.05 -16.28 -1.30
CA HIS A 139 3.24 -17.48 -2.11
C HIS A 139 2.64 -17.28 -3.52
N ILE A 140 1.41 -16.77 -3.62
CA ILE A 140 0.76 -16.48 -4.90
C ILE A 140 1.58 -15.46 -5.72
N TYR A 141 2.08 -14.40 -5.07
CA TYR A 141 2.93 -13.41 -5.74
C TYR A 141 4.20 -14.05 -6.32
N GLU A 142 4.91 -14.88 -5.55
CA GLU A 142 6.12 -15.56 -5.98
C GLU A 142 5.84 -16.54 -7.12
N PHE A 143 4.77 -17.32 -7.01
CA PHE A 143 4.33 -18.26 -8.05
C PHE A 143 3.99 -17.52 -9.35
N LEU A 144 3.07 -16.55 -9.33
CA LEU A 144 2.64 -15.85 -10.55
C LEU A 144 3.78 -15.05 -11.20
N LYS A 145 4.67 -14.47 -10.38
CA LYS A 145 5.87 -13.83 -10.88
C LYS A 145 6.79 -14.81 -11.60
N SER A 146 6.94 -16.03 -11.08
CA SER A 146 7.72 -17.10 -11.74
C SER A 146 7.10 -17.54 -13.08
N GLN A 147 5.77 -17.40 -13.23
CA GLN A 147 5.04 -17.64 -14.48
C GLN A 147 5.08 -16.43 -15.45
N GLY A 148 5.78 -15.35 -15.10
CA GLY A 148 5.94 -14.17 -15.95
C GLY A 148 4.85 -13.11 -15.82
N ALA A 149 3.95 -13.21 -14.83
CA ALA A 149 2.93 -12.20 -14.59
C ALA A 149 3.56 -10.86 -14.15
N SER A 150 3.01 -9.76 -14.64
CA SER A 150 3.45 -8.42 -14.24
C SER A 150 3.01 -8.09 -12.81
N PRO A 151 3.73 -7.22 -12.08
CA PRO A 151 3.30 -6.77 -10.75
C PRO A 151 1.88 -6.19 -10.74
N GLN A 152 1.46 -5.52 -11.81
CA GLN A 152 0.12 -4.96 -11.96
C GLN A 152 -0.95 -6.04 -12.08
N ALA A 153 -0.68 -7.09 -12.86
CA ALA A 153 -1.59 -8.24 -13.00
C ALA A 153 -1.72 -8.98 -11.66
N ILE A 154 -0.61 -9.23 -10.98
CA ILE A 154 -0.61 -9.89 -9.66
C ILE A 154 -1.37 -9.05 -8.63
N ALA A 155 -1.18 -7.73 -8.62
CA ALA A 155 -1.91 -6.83 -7.72
C ALA A 155 -3.43 -6.85 -7.99
N ALA A 156 -3.85 -6.91 -9.26
CA ALA A 156 -5.26 -7.02 -9.61
C ALA A 156 -5.86 -8.35 -9.14
N ILE A 157 -5.15 -9.46 -9.34
CA ILE A 157 -5.57 -10.80 -8.90
C ILE A 157 -5.70 -10.86 -7.38
N LEU A 158 -4.66 -10.47 -6.64
CA LEU A 158 -4.66 -10.48 -5.17
C LEU A 158 -5.72 -9.53 -4.60
N GLY A 159 -5.93 -8.37 -5.23
CA GLY A 159 -6.97 -7.43 -4.84
C GLY A 159 -8.38 -8.02 -4.97
N ASN A 160 -8.66 -8.72 -6.08
CA ASN A 160 -9.93 -9.41 -6.26
C ASN A 160 -10.08 -10.57 -5.26
N TRP A 161 -9.10 -11.46 -5.15
CA TRP A 161 -9.19 -12.64 -4.28
C TRP A 161 -9.21 -12.31 -2.78
N SER A 162 -8.63 -11.18 -2.36
CA SER A 162 -8.79 -10.70 -0.98
C SER A 162 -10.26 -10.40 -0.66
N VAL A 163 -11.01 -9.82 -1.60
CA VAL A 163 -12.44 -9.53 -1.42
C VAL A 163 -13.28 -10.80 -1.55
N GLU A 164 -13.00 -11.64 -2.55
CA GLU A 164 -13.80 -12.82 -2.87
C GLU A 164 -13.64 -13.96 -1.86
N SER A 165 -12.43 -14.15 -1.33
CA SER A 165 -12.09 -15.33 -0.52
C SER A 165 -11.18 -15.03 0.67
N SER A 166 -10.78 -13.78 0.90
CA SER A 166 -9.71 -13.47 1.87
C SER A 166 -8.45 -14.31 1.57
N ILE A 167 -8.17 -14.49 0.28
CA ILE A 167 -7.09 -15.31 -0.27
C ILE A 167 -7.05 -16.71 0.37
N ASN A 168 -8.20 -17.30 0.66
CA ASN A 168 -8.28 -18.63 1.26
C ASN A 168 -8.81 -19.63 0.21
N PRO A 169 -8.02 -20.63 -0.19
CA PRO A 169 -8.44 -21.61 -1.19
C PRO A 169 -9.55 -22.54 -0.69
N LYS A 170 -9.75 -22.63 0.63
CA LYS A 170 -10.79 -23.45 1.28
C LYS A 170 -12.04 -22.61 1.61
N ARG A 171 -12.47 -21.74 0.70
CA ARG A 171 -13.70 -20.94 0.80
C ARG A 171 -14.77 -21.44 -0.15
N ALA A 172 -16.02 -21.29 0.26
CA ALA A 172 -17.16 -21.47 -0.64
C ALA A 172 -18.19 -20.37 -0.37
N GLU A 173 -18.86 -19.90 -1.41
CA GLU A 173 -19.89 -18.87 -1.29
C GLU A 173 -21.01 -19.36 -0.33
N GLY A 174 -21.32 -18.53 0.67
CA GLY A 174 -22.29 -18.86 1.72
C GLY A 174 -21.78 -19.79 2.84
N ASP A 175 -20.49 -20.13 2.88
CA ASP A 175 -19.92 -21.05 3.88
C ASP A 175 -20.06 -20.57 5.34
N TYR A 176 -20.16 -19.26 5.56
CA TYR A 176 -20.31 -18.61 6.87
C TYR A 176 -21.74 -18.62 7.42
N LEU A 177 -22.71 -19.08 6.62
CA LEU A 177 -24.11 -19.16 7.04
C LEU A 177 -24.32 -20.28 8.06
N SER A 178 -25.54 -20.42 8.57
CA SER A 178 -25.90 -21.60 9.37
C SER A 178 -26.07 -22.83 8.48
N PRO A 179 -25.72 -24.04 8.96
CA PRO A 179 -26.10 -25.29 8.29
C PRO A 179 -27.61 -25.37 8.06
N PRO A 180 -28.08 -26.00 6.97
CA PRO A 180 -27.30 -26.86 6.07
C PRO A 180 -26.58 -26.11 4.93
N VAL A 181 -26.83 -24.81 4.75
CA VAL A 181 -26.20 -24.02 3.68
C VAL A 181 -24.75 -23.67 4.02
N GLY A 182 -24.53 -23.27 5.27
CA GLY A 182 -23.21 -23.04 5.84
C GLY A 182 -22.41 -24.32 6.02
N ALA A 183 -21.11 -24.16 6.23
CA ALA A 183 -20.19 -25.28 6.28
C ALA A 183 -20.17 -25.99 7.65
N THR A 184 -19.98 -27.31 7.60
CA THR A 184 -19.52 -28.15 8.71
C THR A 184 -18.22 -28.82 8.32
N ASP A 185 -17.54 -29.50 9.25
CA ASP A 185 -16.23 -30.12 8.97
C ASP A 185 -16.22 -31.07 7.76
N SER A 186 -17.35 -31.69 7.42
CA SER A 186 -17.48 -32.61 6.28
C SER A 186 -17.85 -31.93 4.94
N SER A 187 -18.23 -30.65 4.96
CA SER A 187 -18.81 -29.95 3.81
C SER A 187 -17.88 -29.87 2.59
N TRP A 188 -16.57 -29.66 2.80
CA TRP A 188 -15.63 -29.40 1.70
C TRP A 188 -15.34 -30.63 0.83
N ASP A 189 -15.76 -31.82 1.26
CA ASP A 189 -15.62 -33.07 0.50
C ASP A 189 -17.00 -33.64 0.10
N ASP A 190 -18.09 -32.92 0.37
CA ASP A 190 -19.46 -33.31 0.02
C ASP A 190 -19.92 -32.59 -1.26
N GLU A 191 -19.99 -33.33 -2.37
CA GLU A 191 -20.41 -32.79 -3.66
C GLU A 191 -21.82 -32.19 -3.64
N SER A 192 -22.72 -32.71 -2.81
CA SER A 192 -24.08 -32.17 -2.71
C SER A 192 -24.11 -30.81 -2.01
N TRP A 193 -23.23 -30.60 -1.02
CA TRP A 193 -23.07 -29.32 -0.34
C TRP A 193 -22.39 -28.30 -1.24
N LEU A 194 -21.36 -28.72 -1.98
CA LEU A 194 -20.67 -27.89 -2.96
C LEU A 194 -21.63 -27.46 -4.09
N ALA A 195 -22.56 -28.32 -4.51
CA ALA A 195 -23.52 -28.03 -5.56
C ALA A 195 -24.72 -27.15 -5.13
N ILE A 196 -24.77 -26.64 -3.90
CA ILE A 196 -25.86 -25.75 -3.48
C ILE A 196 -25.80 -24.45 -4.28
N GLY A 197 -26.90 -24.09 -4.95
CA GLY A 197 -27.02 -22.86 -5.76
C GLY A 197 -27.51 -21.62 -5.02
N GLY A 198 -27.55 -20.50 -5.74
CA GLY A 198 -27.86 -19.16 -5.22
C GLY A 198 -29.19 -19.04 -4.47
N PRO A 199 -30.31 -19.62 -4.95
CA PRO A 199 -31.60 -19.51 -4.26
C PRO A 199 -31.58 -20.04 -2.83
N ALA A 200 -30.78 -21.07 -2.55
CA ALA A 200 -30.64 -21.60 -1.19
C ALA A 200 -29.74 -20.70 -0.32
N ILE A 201 -28.75 -20.04 -0.91
CA ILE A 201 -27.80 -19.15 -0.22
C ILE A 201 -28.44 -17.79 0.10
N TYR A 202 -29.26 -17.28 -0.80
CA TYR A 202 -29.78 -15.91 -0.78
C TYR A 202 -31.31 -15.84 -0.69
N SER A 203 -31.94 -16.77 0.04
CA SER A 203 -33.38 -16.72 0.35
C SER A 203 -34.28 -16.57 -0.89
N GLY A 204 -33.98 -17.32 -1.95
CA GLY A 204 -34.71 -17.32 -3.22
C GLY A 204 -34.14 -16.38 -4.30
N ALA A 205 -33.13 -15.58 -3.98
CA ALA A 205 -32.48 -14.70 -4.96
C ALA A 205 -31.37 -15.40 -5.76
N TYR A 206 -30.89 -14.73 -6.81
CA TYR A 206 -29.80 -15.18 -7.70
C TYR A 206 -29.97 -16.60 -8.29
N PRO A 207 -31.09 -16.88 -9.00
CA PRO A 207 -31.29 -18.16 -9.68
C PRO A 207 -30.26 -18.44 -10.79
N ASN A 208 -29.49 -17.43 -11.20
CA ASN A 208 -28.39 -17.61 -12.15
C ASN A 208 -27.24 -18.43 -11.57
N ILE A 209 -27.08 -18.51 -10.24
CA ILE A 209 -26.03 -19.30 -9.59
C ILE A 209 -26.53 -20.74 -9.45
N LEU A 210 -26.03 -21.62 -10.30
CA LEU A 210 -26.40 -23.03 -10.31
C LEU A 210 -25.67 -23.80 -9.21
N HIS A 211 -24.34 -23.61 -9.12
CA HIS A 211 -23.49 -24.11 -8.04
C HIS A 211 -22.64 -22.96 -7.50
N ARG A 212 -22.56 -22.84 -6.18
CA ARG A 212 -21.87 -21.74 -5.47
C ARG A 212 -20.41 -21.56 -5.91
N GLY A 213 -19.89 -20.35 -5.76
CA GLY A 213 -18.47 -20.06 -5.96
C GLY A 213 -17.57 -20.87 -5.04
N LEU A 214 -16.47 -21.41 -5.57
CA LEU A 214 -15.42 -22.10 -4.80
C LEU A 214 -14.09 -21.35 -4.83
N GLY A 215 -13.32 -21.48 -3.75
CA GLY A 215 -11.90 -21.17 -3.70
C GLY A 215 -11.55 -19.70 -3.90
N LEU A 216 -10.30 -19.46 -4.34
CA LEU A 216 -9.71 -18.13 -4.43
C LEU A 216 -10.54 -17.17 -5.29
N GLY A 217 -10.96 -17.63 -6.46
CA GLY A 217 -11.68 -16.83 -7.45
C GLY A 217 -13.20 -16.95 -7.41
N GLN A 218 -13.76 -17.65 -6.42
CA GLN A 218 -15.19 -17.97 -6.35
C GLN A 218 -15.70 -18.50 -7.70
N TRP A 219 -15.10 -19.60 -8.16
CA TRP A 219 -15.46 -20.22 -9.44
C TRP A 219 -16.87 -20.80 -9.37
N THR A 220 -17.80 -20.17 -10.08
CA THR A 220 -19.24 -20.41 -9.99
C THR A 220 -19.76 -21.02 -11.29
N ASP A 221 -20.68 -21.98 -11.18
CA ASP A 221 -21.48 -22.43 -12.32
C ASP A 221 -22.71 -21.54 -12.46
N THR A 222 -22.96 -21.03 -13.66
CA THR A 222 -24.04 -20.09 -13.91
C THR A 222 -24.92 -20.48 -15.08
N ALA A 223 -26.18 -20.06 -15.03
CA ALA A 223 -27.20 -20.43 -16.02
C ALA A 223 -26.93 -19.83 -17.42
N ASP A 224 -26.06 -18.83 -17.52
CA ASP A 224 -25.57 -18.25 -18.78
C ASP A 224 -24.36 -19.01 -19.38
N GLY A 225 -23.95 -20.14 -18.80
CA GLY A 225 -23.03 -21.09 -19.40
C GLY A 225 -21.66 -21.22 -18.72
N SER A 226 -21.40 -20.51 -17.63
CA SER A 226 -20.19 -20.78 -16.82
C SER A 226 -20.28 -22.17 -16.21
N THR A 227 -19.21 -22.94 -16.34
CA THR A 227 -19.03 -24.27 -15.71
C THR A 227 -17.80 -24.32 -14.82
N ARG A 228 -17.37 -23.16 -14.29
CA ARG A 228 -16.09 -22.99 -13.59
C ARG A 228 -16.03 -23.74 -12.25
N HIS A 229 -17.14 -23.86 -11.51
CA HIS A 229 -17.20 -24.70 -10.31
C HIS A 229 -16.93 -26.15 -10.67
N THR A 230 -17.69 -26.67 -11.65
CA THR A 230 -17.55 -28.05 -12.13
C THR A 230 -16.17 -28.31 -12.71
N ALA A 231 -15.63 -27.36 -13.48
CA ALA A 231 -14.30 -27.43 -14.07
C ALA A 231 -13.21 -27.56 -13.00
N LEU A 232 -13.27 -26.77 -11.92
CA LEU A 232 -12.31 -26.88 -10.81
C LEU A 232 -12.36 -28.27 -10.15
N LEU A 233 -13.55 -28.79 -9.84
CA LEU A 233 -13.69 -30.11 -9.23
C LEU A 233 -13.14 -31.22 -10.13
N ASN A 234 -13.42 -31.15 -11.43
CA ASN A 234 -12.88 -32.09 -12.40
C ASN A 234 -11.36 -31.98 -12.52
N TYR A 235 -10.83 -30.77 -12.56
CA TYR A 235 -9.39 -30.52 -12.58
C TYR A 235 -8.70 -31.08 -11.33
N ALA A 236 -9.29 -30.89 -10.16
CA ALA A 236 -8.80 -31.47 -8.91
C ALA A 236 -8.72 -33.01 -8.96
N ARG A 237 -9.75 -33.65 -9.52
CA ARG A 237 -9.78 -35.11 -9.71
C ARG A 237 -8.70 -35.59 -10.68
N THR A 238 -8.50 -34.91 -11.82
CA THR A 238 -7.46 -35.32 -12.79
C THR A 238 -6.05 -35.18 -12.24
N GLN A 239 -5.83 -34.18 -11.38
CA GLN A 239 -4.55 -33.95 -10.70
C GLN A 239 -4.39 -34.77 -9.40
N ASN A 240 -5.39 -35.58 -9.02
CA ASN A 240 -5.44 -36.35 -7.77
C ASN A 240 -5.14 -35.49 -6.52
N LYS A 241 -5.77 -34.33 -6.44
CA LYS A 241 -5.58 -33.34 -5.37
C LYS A 241 -6.93 -32.86 -4.84
N LYS A 242 -6.92 -32.24 -3.66
CA LYS A 242 -8.11 -31.57 -3.12
C LYS A 242 -8.36 -30.28 -3.90
N TRP A 243 -9.62 -29.95 -4.18
CA TRP A 243 -9.97 -28.73 -4.91
C TRP A 243 -9.55 -27.45 -4.15
N TYR A 244 -9.45 -27.52 -2.83
CA TYR A 244 -9.00 -26.44 -1.95
C TYR A 244 -7.49 -26.42 -1.70
N ASP A 245 -6.70 -27.18 -2.47
CA ASP A 245 -5.24 -27.04 -2.51
C ASP A 245 -4.85 -25.72 -3.19
N LEU A 246 -3.96 -24.95 -2.56
CA LEU A 246 -3.56 -23.62 -3.05
C LEU A 246 -2.91 -23.71 -4.44
N ASP A 247 -1.92 -24.58 -4.59
CA ASP A 247 -1.15 -24.70 -5.82
C ASP A 247 -2.01 -25.26 -6.96
N LEU A 248 -2.92 -26.19 -6.67
CA LEU A 248 -3.92 -26.64 -7.63
C LEU A 248 -4.77 -25.48 -8.15
N GLN A 249 -5.27 -24.61 -7.27
CA GLN A 249 -6.11 -23.49 -7.68
C GLN A 249 -5.37 -22.45 -8.53
N LEU A 250 -4.08 -22.22 -8.26
CA LEU A 250 -3.24 -21.36 -9.09
C LEU A 250 -2.99 -21.96 -10.47
N ASP A 251 -2.72 -23.27 -10.51
CA ASP A 251 -2.55 -24.01 -11.76
C ASP A 251 -3.85 -24.06 -12.57
N PHE A 252 -4.99 -24.28 -11.90
CA PHE A 252 -6.32 -24.22 -12.50
C PHE A 252 -6.59 -22.84 -13.11
N MET A 253 -6.32 -21.73 -12.41
CA MET A 253 -6.50 -20.38 -12.98
C MET A 253 -5.73 -20.19 -14.29
N LEU A 254 -4.53 -20.76 -14.41
CA LEU A 254 -3.68 -20.59 -15.60
C LEU A 254 -4.00 -21.55 -16.73
N HIS A 255 -4.50 -22.75 -16.42
CA HIS A 255 -4.55 -23.86 -17.37
C HIS A 255 -5.90 -24.59 -17.44
N GLY A 256 -6.69 -24.59 -16.37
CA GLY A 256 -7.99 -25.24 -16.30
C GLY A 256 -9.19 -24.30 -16.42
N ASP A 257 -9.00 -23.02 -16.10
CA ASP A 257 -10.02 -21.96 -16.11
C ASP A 257 -10.05 -21.20 -17.45
N SER A 258 -9.94 -21.95 -18.55
CA SER A 258 -10.02 -21.43 -19.92
C SER A 258 -11.42 -21.65 -20.47
N PRO A 259 -12.04 -20.64 -21.12
CA PRO A 259 -13.32 -20.83 -21.79
C PRO A 259 -13.26 -21.67 -23.08
N TYR A 260 -12.09 -22.21 -23.46
CA TYR A 260 -11.87 -22.99 -24.68
C TYR A 260 -10.75 -24.02 -24.52
#